data_AF-A0A3A4K8M2-F1
#
_entry.id   AF-A0A3A4K8M2-F1
#
_cell.length_a   1.000
_cell.length_b   1.000
_cell.length_c   1.000
_cell.angle_alpha   90.00
_cell.angle_beta   90.00
_cell.angle_gamma   90.00
#
_symmetry.space_group_name_H-M   'P 1'
#
loop_
_entity.id
_entity.type
_entity.pdbx_description
1 polymer ?
#
loop_
_entity_poly.entity_id
_entity_poly.type
_entity_poly.pdbx_seq_one_letter_code
_entity_poly.pdbx_strand_id
1 'polypeptide(L)'
;MPDAPNRSARRNRLRLLAALLLAALVVPVLAGCLRVQVSMGVSSNDRVSGRIVAAVVPASADDKGPQLKAPDAISSKVRVEKYAQDGYVGSQVFFDDLSFGEVQQLSGLSDQTQGMFTLQFARSGDLVSMTGRVDLKSVPPQGSDVQFTIAFPARVAKTNGTRDDDSTVSWKLPPGDVSTLRAEVSYADPNTRSFAGWAGIVGGITLAVAAVVAAVAYMDRNPAPAQGYPRVRLSLSRWWRERSRR
;
A
#
# COMPACT_ATOMS: atom_id res chain seq x y z
N MET A 1 57.28 61.65 3.38
CA MET A 1 55.84 61.39 3.24
C MET A 1 55.60 59.93 3.60
N PRO A 2 54.93 59.59 4.71
CA PRO A 2 54.61 58.19 5.01
C PRO A 2 53.25 57.83 4.38
N ASP A 3 53.25 56.74 3.60
CA ASP A 3 52.07 56.14 2.99
C ASP A 3 51.05 55.73 4.06
N ALA A 4 49.84 56.28 3.95
CA ALA A 4 48.73 55.90 4.80
C ALA A 4 48.21 54.51 4.38
N PRO A 5 48.16 53.51 5.28
CA PRO A 5 47.70 52.19 4.92
C PRO A 5 46.22 52.22 4.53
N ASN A 6 45.92 51.61 3.38
CA ASN A 6 44.64 51.59 2.70
C ASN A 6 43.52 50.98 3.59
N ARG A 7 42.79 51.84 4.31
CA ARG A 7 41.72 51.47 5.27
C ARG A 7 40.54 50.74 4.62
N SER A 8 40.38 50.83 3.29
CA SER A 8 39.26 50.25 2.55
C SER A 8 39.30 48.70 2.52
N ALA A 9 40.48 48.11 2.31
CA ALA A 9 40.66 46.67 2.19
C ALA A 9 40.37 45.93 3.51
N ARG A 10 40.70 46.54 4.65
CA ARG A 10 40.45 45.97 5.99
C ARG A 10 38.96 45.89 6.32
N ARG A 11 38.18 46.86 5.84
CA ARG A 11 36.74 46.98 6.10
C ARG A 11 35.91 45.98 5.30
N ASN A 12 36.33 45.66 4.07
CA ASN A 12 35.72 44.59 3.26
C ASN A 12 36.03 43.19 3.80
N ARG A 13 37.25 42.94 4.30
CA ARG A 13 37.61 41.66 4.93
C ARG A 13 36.81 41.40 6.21
N LEU A 14 36.58 42.42 7.03
CA LEU A 14 35.71 42.30 8.22
C LEU A 14 34.26 42.01 7.86
N ARG A 15 33.73 42.62 6.79
CA ARG A 15 32.34 42.37 6.33
C ARG A 15 32.17 40.96 5.76
N LEU A 16 33.15 40.44 5.02
CA LEU A 16 33.17 39.06 4.55
C LEU A 16 33.29 38.06 5.70
N LEU A 17 34.16 38.31 6.68
CA LEU A 17 34.26 37.48 7.89
C LEU A 17 32.98 37.51 8.72
N ALA A 18 32.35 38.68 8.89
CA ALA A 18 31.08 38.81 9.58
C ALA A 18 29.96 38.10 8.84
N ALA A 19 29.90 38.17 7.51
CA ALA A 19 28.93 37.45 6.69
C ALA A 19 29.13 35.93 6.76
N LEU A 20 30.38 35.45 6.78
CA LEU A 20 30.70 34.03 6.97
C LEU A 20 30.35 33.54 8.38
N LEU A 21 30.60 34.34 9.42
CA LEU A 21 30.19 34.04 10.79
C LEU A 21 28.67 34.04 10.95
N LEU A 22 27.98 35.00 10.34
CA LEU A 22 26.52 35.07 10.36
C LEU A 22 25.93 33.89 9.57
N ALA A 23 26.52 33.52 8.43
CA ALA A 23 26.12 32.33 7.69
C ALA A 23 26.37 31.05 8.50
N ALA A 24 27.53 30.92 9.16
CA ALA A 24 27.83 29.79 10.03
C ALA A 24 26.89 29.70 11.25
N LEU A 25 26.38 30.83 11.76
CA LEU A 25 25.42 30.88 12.86
C LEU A 25 23.97 30.64 12.41
N VAL A 26 23.60 31.12 11.22
CA VAL A 26 22.21 31.05 10.71
C VAL A 26 21.91 29.71 10.06
N VAL A 27 22.87 29.06 9.40
CA VAL A 27 22.69 27.75 8.76
C VAL A 27 22.16 26.66 9.73
N PRO A 28 22.68 26.50 10.96
CA PRO A 28 22.13 25.49 11.87
C PRO A 28 20.73 25.81 12.41
N VAL A 29 20.29 27.08 12.38
CA VAL A 29 18.95 27.49 12.86
C VAL A 29 17.84 27.16 11.84
N LEU A 30 18.20 26.98 10.56
CA LEU A 30 17.25 26.52 9.53
C LEU A 30 17.15 24.99 9.43
N ALA A 31 18.01 24.24 10.11
CA ALA A 31 17.91 22.79 10.14
C ALA A 31 16.78 22.38 11.10
N GLY A 32 15.74 21.76 10.58
CA GLY A 32 14.73 21.16 11.43
C GLY A 32 15.35 20.13 12.36
N CYS A 33 15.10 20.22 13.66
CA CYS A 33 15.54 19.26 14.67
C CYS A 33 15.03 17.84 14.41
N LEU A 34 13.85 17.67 13.80
CA LEU A 34 13.26 16.36 13.49
C LEU A 34 12.98 16.25 11.99
N ARG A 35 13.43 15.15 11.38
CA ARG A 35 13.14 14.76 10.00
C ARG A 35 12.51 13.37 9.99
N VAL A 36 11.27 13.31 9.53
CA VAL A 36 10.56 12.06 9.28
C VAL A 36 10.16 12.01 7.82
N GLN A 37 10.67 11.00 7.10
CA GLN A 37 10.36 10.80 5.70
C GLN A 37 9.91 9.38 5.47
N VAL A 38 8.69 9.23 4.96
CA VAL A 38 8.11 7.96 4.59
C VAL A 38 7.97 7.93 3.08
N SER A 39 8.59 6.96 2.44
CA SER A 39 8.47 6.73 1.00
C SER A 39 8.08 5.27 0.78
N MET A 40 6.91 5.03 0.22
CA MET A 40 6.42 3.67 -0.07
C MET A 40 5.81 3.55 -1.46
N GLY A 41 5.81 2.32 -1.96
CA GLY A 41 5.19 1.94 -3.22
C GLY A 41 4.20 0.82 -2.99
N VAL A 42 3.05 0.91 -3.66
CA VAL A 42 2.07 -0.16 -3.76
C VAL A 42 2.26 -0.83 -5.11
N SER A 43 2.39 -2.15 -5.11
CA SER A 43 2.48 -2.97 -6.32
C SER A 43 1.10 -3.44 -6.79
N SER A 44 1.01 -3.93 -8.02
CA SER A 44 -0.25 -4.43 -8.60
C SER A 44 -0.78 -5.72 -7.95
N ASN A 45 0.00 -6.36 -7.08
CA ASN A 45 -0.38 -7.57 -6.34
C ASN A 45 -0.69 -7.29 -4.86
N ASP A 46 -1.09 -6.06 -4.52
CA ASP A 46 -1.46 -5.62 -3.16
C ASP A 46 -0.34 -5.78 -2.13
N ARG A 47 0.91 -5.54 -2.58
CA ARG A 47 2.09 -5.53 -1.72
C ARG A 47 2.61 -4.12 -1.57
N VAL A 48 3.16 -3.83 -0.40
CA VAL A 48 3.67 -2.52 -0.03
C VAL A 48 5.12 -2.69 0.40
N SER A 49 5.99 -1.94 -0.28
CA SER A 49 7.43 -1.90 0.00
C SER A 49 7.86 -0.45 0.13
N GLY A 50 8.93 -0.20 0.87
CA GLY A 50 9.37 1.17 1.07
C GLY A 50 10.39 1.34 2.16
N ARG A 51 10.50 2.60 2.58
CA ARG A 51 11.44 3.06 3.58
C ARG A 51 10.81 4.13 4.46
N ILE A 52 11.14 4.08 5.75
CA ILE A 52 10.86 5.13 6.73
C ILE A 52 12.20 5.60 7.27
N VAL A 53 12.43 6.91 7.29
CA VAL A 53 13.56 7.53 8.00
C VAL A 53 13.02 8.39 9.10
N ALA A 54 13.55 8.20 10.31
CA ALA A 54 13.31 9.05 11.45
C ALA A 54 14.65 9.46 12.03
N ALA A 55 15.00 10.74 11.89
CA ALA A 55 16.30 11.24 12.29
C ALA A 55 16.20 12.65 12.86
N VAL A 56 17.16 12.99 13.72
CA VAL A 56 17.25 14.29 14.38
C VAL A 56 18.66 14.85 14.27
N VAL A 57 18.80 16.16 14.45
CA VAL A 57 20.12 16.74 14.67
C VAL A 57 20.60 16.30 16.07
N PRO A 58 21.78 15.65 16.20
CA PRO A 58 22.24 15.14 17.48
C PRO A 58 22.45 16.28 18.48
N ALA A 59 21.91 16.14 19.69
CA ALA A 59 22.12 17.11 20.77
C ALA A 59 23.52 16.98 21.41
N SER A 60 24.16 15.82 21.29
CA SER A 60 25.49 15.52 21.81
C SER A 60 26.18 14.42 20.98
N ALA A 61 27.49 14.20 21.17
CA ALA A 61 28.26 13.20 20.41
C ALA A 61 27.75 11.75 20.61
N ASP A 62 27.12 11.47 21.74
CA ASP A 62 26.57 10.15 22.06
C ASP A 62 25.12 9.96 21.64
N ASP A 63 24.45 11.04 21.22
CA ASP A 63 23.07 10.99 20.73
C ASP A 63 22.98 10.11 19.48
N LYS A 64 22.14 9.08 19.56
CA LYS A 64 21.89 8.15 18.44
C LYS A 64 20.59 8.48 17.70
N GLY A 65 19.86 9.50 18.15
CA GLY A 65 18.55 9.87 17.62
C GLY A 65 17.49 8.79 17.87
N PRO A 66 16.31 8.92 17.25
CA PRO A 66 15.21 7.97 17.37
C PRO A 66 15.65 6.55 17.03
N GLN A 67 15.43 5.62 17.96
CA GLN A 67 15.69 4.20 17.75
C GLN A 67 14.38 3.50 17.42
N LEU A 68 14.27 3.00 16.19
CA LEU A 68 13.13 2.21 15.74
C LEU A 68 13.45 0.72 15.94
N LYS A 69 12.42 -0.10 16.14
CA LYS A 69 12.52 -1.55 16.28
C LYS A 69 11.51 -2.23 15.38
N ALA A 70 11.91 -3.30 14.70
CA ALA A 70 10.96 -4.08 13.91
C ALA A 70 9.94 -4.78 14.84
N PRO A 71 8.63 -4.67 14.58
CA PRO A 71 7.61 -5.43 15.30
C PRO A 71 7.78 -6.92 15.04
N ASP A 72 7.56 -7.76 16.06
CA ASP A 72 7.77 -9.21 15.96
C ASP A 72 6.97 -9.84 14.82
N ALA A 73 5.72 -9.39 14.62
CA ALA A 73 4.79 -9.87 13.60
C ALA A 73 5.29 -9.73 12.16
N ILE A 74 6.16 -8.74 11.88
CA ILE A 74 6.68 -8.45 10.54
C ILE A 74 8.21 -8.42 10.48
N SER A 75 8.86 -8.90 11.54
CA SER A 75 10.32 -8.83 11.73
C SER A 75 11.13 -9.47 10.60
N SER A 76 10.60 -10.49 9.92
CA SER A 76 11.25 -11.13 8.76
C SER A 76 11.21 -10.30 7.49
N LYS A 77 10.30 -9.32 7.40
CA LYS A 77 10.07 -8.45 6.24
C LYS A 77 10.53 -7.02 6.46
N VAL A 78 11.01 -6.72 7.66
CA VAL A 78 11.44 -5.39 8.07
C VAL A 78 12.90 -5.43 8.51
N ARG A 79 13.69 -4.53 7.96
CA ARG A 79 15.09 -4.32 8.33
C ARG A 79 15.25 -2.93 8.90
N VAL A 80 15.81 -2.84 10.11
CA VAL A 80 16.14 -1.56 10.74
C VAL A 80 17.64 -1.36 10.70
N GLU A 81 18.08 -0.17 10.28
CA GLU A 81 19.47 0.23 10.22
C GLU A 81 19.66 1.60 10.86
N LYS A 82 20.89 1.91 11.25
CA LYS A 82 21.26 3.25 11.70
C LYS A 82 21.22 4.22 10.51
N TYR A 83 20.69 5.41 10.76
CA TYR A 83 20.75 6.52 9.83
C TYR A 83 21.75 7.57 10.36
N ALA A 84 22.69 7.98 9.52
CA ALA A 84 23.69 9.01 9.83
C ALA A 84 24.10 9.74 8.54
N GLN A 85 23.31 10.74 8.12
CA GLN A 85 23.54 11.49 6.88
C GLN A 85 23.13 12.96 7.05
N ASP A 86 23.77 13.87 6.33
CA ASP A 86 23.47 15.32 6.33
C ASP A 86 23.47 16.00 7.71
N GLY A 87 24.24 15.46 8.67
CA GLY A 87 24.25 15.95 10.05
C GLY A 87 23.08 15.45 10.91
N TYR A 88 22.26 14.55 10.40
CA TYR A 88 21.18 13.89 11.12
C TYR A 88 21.58 12.48 11.56
N VAL A 89 21.15 12.08 12.75
CA VAL A 89 21.30 10.74 13.30
C VAL A 89 19.96 10.14 13.70
N GLY A 90 19.78 8.84 13.54
CA GLY A 90 18.55 8.16 13.91
C GLY A 90 18.47 6.75 13.34
N SER A 91 17.29 6.38 12.87
CA SER A 91 17.02 5.06 12.31
C SER A 91 16.38 5.17 10.93
N GLN A 92 16.72 4.21 10.07
CA GLN A 92 16.02 3.96 8.82
C GLN A 92 15.47 2.54 8.83
N VAL A 93 14.26 2.40 8.32
CA VAL A 93 13.54 1.13 8.26
C VAL A 93 13.25 0.85 6.81
N PHE A 94 13.66 -0.31 6.32
CA PHE A 94 13.26 -0.84 5.02
C PHE A 94 12.26 -1.95 5.26
N PHE A 95 11.21 -1.97 4.46
CA PHE A 95 10.23 -3.04 4.48
C PHE A 95 9.90 -3.45 3.06
N ASP A 96 9.64 -4.73 2.89
CA ASP A 96 9.36 -5.31 1.59
C ASP A 96 8.23 -6.33 1.68
N ASP A 97 7.43 -6.40 0.62
CA ASP A 97 6.37 -7.39 0.44
C ASP A 97 5.36 -7.45 1.62
N LEU A 98 5.02 -6.29 2.21
CA LEU A 98 3.98 -6.21 3.21
C LEU A 98 2.59 -6.29 2.57
N SER A 99 1.71 -7.14 3.07
CA SER A 99 0.28 -7.07 2.79
C SER A 99 -0.36 -5.82 3.40
N PHE A 100 -1.54 -5.46 2.91
CA PHE A 100 -2.35 -4.36 3.47
C PHE A 100 -2.63 -4.50 4.98
N GLY A 101 -2.81 -5.72 5.48
CA GLY A 101 -2.99 -5.97 6.92
C GLY A 101 -1.69 -5.80 7.71
N GLU A 102 -0.56 -6.26 7.15
CA GLU A 102 0.76 -6.13 7.78
C GLU A 102 1.22 -4.66 7.86
N VAL A 103 0.80 -3.79 6.93
CA VAL A 103 1.14 -2.35 6.99
C VAL A 103 0.65 -1.69 8.27
N GLN A 104 -0.47 -2.13 8.84
CA GLN A 104 -0.97 -1.60 10.12
C GLN A 104 0.02 -1.86 11.27
N GLN A 105 0.81 -2.93 11.17
CA GLN A 105 1.81 -3.30 12.17
C GLN A 105 3.01 -2.33 12.18
N LEU A 106 3.22 -1.54 11.12
CA LEU A 106 4.27 -0.51 11.11
C LEU A 106 4.07 0.53 12.22
N SER A 107 2.84 0.73 12.71
CA SER A 107 2.58 1.61 13.87
C SER A 107 3.34 1.19 15.14
N GLY A 108 3.72 -0.09 15.24
CA GLY A 108 4.51 -0.64 16.33
C GLY A 108 6.03 -0.50 16.16
N LEU A 109 6.53 0.29 15.20
CA LEU A 109 7.97 0.48 14.98
C LEU A 109 8.70 1.15 16.16
N SER A 110 7.96 1.82 17.05
CA SER A 110 8.47 2.34 18.31
C SER A 110 7.35 2.38 19.33
N ASP A 111 7.68 2.08 20.59
CA ASP A 111 6.75 2.20 21.71
C ASP A 111 6.27 3.65 21.89
N GLN A 112 7.11 4.63 21.51
CA GLN A 112 6.78 6.05 21.58
C GLN A 112 5.85 6.50 20.44
N THR A 113 5.82 5.78 19.31
CA THR A 113 4.98 6.12 18.16
C THR A 113 3.63 5.39 18.17
N GLN A 114 3.38 4.54 19.18
CA GLN A 114 2.11 3.84 19.32
C GLN A 114 0.95 4.84 19.42
N GLY A 115 0.02 4.74 18.47
CA GLY A 115 -1.13 5.65 18.38
C GLY A 115 -0.85 7.02 17.76
N MET A 116 0.43 7.38 17.52
CA MET A 116 0.78 8.61 16.80
C MET A 116 0.47 8.51 15.31
N PHE A 117 0.50 7.31 14.73
CA PHE A 117 0.07 7.13 13.36
C PHE A 117 -0.68 5.82 13.15
N THR A 118 -1.63 5.85 12.23
CA THR A 118 -2.34 4.69 11.73
C THR A 118 -2.40 4.79 10.21
N LEU A 119 -2.19 3.67 9.54
CA LEU A 119 -2.27 3.57 8.09
C LEU A 119 -3.00 2.29 7.75
N GLN A 120 -4.01 2.40 6.90
CA GLN A 120 -4.86 1.30 6.50
C GLN A 120 -5.09 1.34 5.00
N PHE A 121 -5.07 0.16 4.40
CA PHE A 121 -5.47 -0.07 3.02
C PHE A 121 -6.73 -0.93 3.03
N ALA A 122 -7.68 -0.59 2.16
CA ALA A 122 -8.91 -1.36 1.96
C ALA A 122 -9.19 -1.48 0.46
N ARG A 123 -9.53 -2.69 0.03
CA ARG A 123 -9.90 -3.00 -1.37
C ARG A 123 -11.40 -3.28 -1.47
N SER A 124 -12.02 -2.79 -2.53
CA SER A 124 -13.38 -3.12 -2.96
C SER A 124 -13.37 -3.30 -4.48
N GLY A 125 -13.31 -4.55 -4.95
CA GLY A 125 -13.08 -4.87 -6.36
C GLY A 125 -11.76 -4.29 -6.85
N ASP A 126 -11.81 -3.50 -7.92
CA ASP A 126 -10.62 -2.83 -8.48
C ASP A 126 -10.26 -1.52 -7.77
N LEU A 127 -11.08 -1.04 -6.82
CA LEU A 127 -10.80 0.20 -6.09
C LEU A 127 -10.02 -0.12 -4.81
N VAL A 128 -8.86 0.52 -4.65
CA VAL A 128 -8.08 0.49 -3.42
C VAL A 128 -8.08 1.89 -2.81
N SER A 129 -8.47 1.95 -1.54
CA SER A 129 -8.41 3.16 -0.74
C SER A 129 -7.34 3.02 0.33
N MET A 130 -6.55 4.08 0.49
CA MET A 130 -5.59 4.26 1.56
C MET A 130 -6.14 5.35 2.49
N THR A 131 -6.23 5.06 3.78
CA THR A 131 -6.55 6.02 4.82
C THR A 131 -5.46 6.00 5.87
N GLY A 132 -5.10 7.18 6.37
CA GLY A 132 -4.17 7.32 7.47
C GLY A 132 -4.53 8.48 8.37
N ARG A 133 -4.09 8.39 9.61
CA ARG A 133 -4.19 9.47 10.60
C ARG A 133 -2.84 9.59 11.27
N VAL A 134 -2.32 10.80 11.35
CA VAL A 134 -1.06 11.11 12.00
C VAL A 134 -1.30 12.22 13.03
N ASP A 135 -1.01 11.94 14.29
CA ASP A 135 -1.10 12.87 15.41
C ASP A 135 0.30 13.37 15.76
N LEU A 136 0.57 14.64 15.42
CA LEU A 136 1.84 15.31 15.67
C LEU A 136 1.73 16.35 16.79
N LYS A 137 0.68 16.32 17.63
CA LYS A 137 0.48 17.30 18.72
C LYS A 137 1.64 17.35 19.72
N SER A 138 2.30 16.22 19.94
CA SER A 138 3.45 16.10 20.85
C SER A 138 4.78 16.53 20.20
N VAL A 139 4.78 16.78 18.89
CA VAL A 139 5.98 17.15 18.14
C VAL A 139 6.18 18.68 18.21
N PRO A 140 7.39 19.16 18.59
CA PRO A 140 7.66 20.58 18.63
C PRO A 140 7.39 21.27 17.28
N PRO A 141 6.68 22.41 17.27
CA PRO A 141 6.25 23.07 16.04
C PRO A 141 7.42 23.71 15.27
N GLN A 142 8.54 23.97 15.96
CA GLN A 142 9.73 24.59 15.38
C GLN A 142 10.64 23.48 14.83
N GLY A 143 10.96 23.54 13.53
CA GLY A 143 11.99 22.66 12.95
C GLY A 143 11.61 21.19 12.83
N SER A 144 10.36 20.84 12.61
CA SER A 144 9.97 19.45 12.30
C SER A 144 9.53 19.35 10.85
N ASP A 145 10.18 18.48 10.08
CA ASP A 145 9.83 18.17 8.70
C ASP A 145 9.31 16.72 8.63
N VAL A 146 8.00 16.58 8.45
CA VAL A 146 7.34 15.28 8.35
C VAL A 146 6.70 15.17 6.96
N GLN A 147 7.23 14.26 6.15
CA GLN A 147 6.77 14.04 4.78
C GLN A 147 6.37 12.58 4.59
N PHE A 148 5.24 12.38 3.93
CA PHE A 148 4.75 11.07 3.52
C PHE A 148 4.55 11.05 2.02
N THR A 149 5.16 10.09 1.33
CA THR A 149 5.03 9.91 -0.12
C THR A 149 4.68 8.47 -0.42
N ILE A 150 3.71 8.29 -1.31
CA ILE A 150 3.29 6.99 -1.81
C ILE A 150 3.20 6.98 -3.33
N ALA A 151 3.75 5.93 -3.94
CA ALA A 151 3.58 5.61 -5.35
C ALA A 151 2.59 4.45 -5.48
N PHE A 152 1.63 4.59 -6.38
CA PHE A 152 0.64 3.55 -6.70
C PHE A 152 0.94 2.90 -8.05
N PRO A 153 0.42 1.69 -8.33
CA PRO A 153 0.67 1.00 -9.60
C PRO A 153 -0.19 1.55 -10.74
N ALA A 154 -1.08 2.51 -10.45
CA ALA A 154 -1.99 3.13 -11.39
C ALA A 154 -2.27 4.59 -10.99
N ARG A 155 -2.93 5.33 -11.88
CA ARG A 155 -3.28 6.74 -11.65
C ARG A 155 -4.18 6.90 -10.43
N VAL A 156 -3.84 7.85 -9.57
CA VAL A 156 -4.65 8.18 -8.39
C VAL A 156 -5.92 8.90 -8.80
N ALA A 157 -7.08 8.39 -8.40
CA ALA A 157 -8.38 8.97 -8.71
C ALA A 157 -8.74 10.14 -7.78
N LYS A 158 -8.64 9.92 -6.46
CA LYS A 158 -8.93 10.96 -5.44
C LYS A 158 -7.83 10.98 -4.40
N THR A 159 -7.48 12.17 -3.93
CA THR A 159 -6.53 12.33 -2.84
C THR A 159 -6.76 13.66 -2.12
N ASN A 160 -6.41 13.71 -0.82
CA ASN A 160 -6.31 14.97 -0.07
C ASN A 160 -4.85 15.46 0.06
N GLY A 161 -3.90 14.78 -0.59
CA GLY A 161 -2.49 15.18 -0.69
C GLY A 161 -2.16 15.92 -1.98
N THR A 162 -0.90 16.30 -2.12
CA THR A 162 -0.37 16.87 -3.34
C THR A 162 0.00 15.74 -4.31
N ARG A 163 -0.48 15.81 -5.54
CA ARG A 163 -0.12 14.85 -6.58
C ARG A 163 1.18 15.32 -7.24
N ASP A 164 2.28 14.61 -7.00
CA ASP A 164 3.59 14.93 -7.59
C ASP A 164 3.67 14.45 -9.05
N ASP A 165 3.02 13.31 -9.33
CA ASP A 165 2.88 12.70 -10.66
C ASP A 165 1.55 11.91 -10.71
N ASP A 166 1.13 11.42 -11.87
CA ASP A 166 -0.16 10.72 -12.07
C ASP A 166 -0.43 9.60 -11.06
N SER A 167 0.61 8.86 -10.64
CA SER A 167 0.54 7.74 -9.70
C SER A 167 1.19 8.02 -8.34
N THR A 168 1.74 9.22 -8.11
CA THR A 168 2.52 9.54 -6.91
C THR A 168 1.88 10.68 -6.14
N VAL A 169 1.71 10.49 -4.83
CA VAL A 169 1.09 11.48 -3.94
C VAL A 169 1.98 11.71 -2.74
N SER A 170 2.14 12.98 -2.38
CA SER A 170 2.85 13.42 -1.20
C SER A 170 1.95 14.21 -0.24
N TRP A 171 2.28 14.16 1.04
CA TRP A 171 1.70 14.96 2.10
C TRP A 171 2.82 15.53 2.97
N LYS A 172 2.73 16.83 3.24
CA LYS A 172 3.55 17.50 4.24
C LYS A 172 2.70 17.68 5.49
N LEU A 173 3.13 17.11 6.61
CA LEU A 173 2.34 17.05 7.83
C LEU A 173 2.84 18.11 8.81
N PRO A 174 2.01 19.12 9.14
CA PRO A 174 2.40 20.15 10.08
C PRO A 174 2.58 19.57 11.49
N PRO A 175 3.67 19.90 12.19
CA PRO A 175 3.82 19.55 13.60
C PRO A 175 2.81 20.31 14.46
N GLY A 176 2.42 19.74 15.61
CA GLY A 176 1.44 20.32 16.52
C GLY A 176 -0.03 20.02 16.18
N ASP A 177 -0.29 19.43 15.02
CA ASP A 177 -1.64 19.15 14.53
C ASP A 177 -1.88 17.66 14.24
N VAL A 178 -3.15 17.33 14.01
CA VAL A 178 -3.56 16.00 13.51
C VAL A 178 -3.84 16.12 12.02
N SER A 179 -3.13 15.31 11.23
CA SER A 179 -3.33 15.21 9.79
C SER A 179 -4.01 13.90 9.40
N THR A 180 -4.80 13.94 8.34
CA THR A 180 -5.37 12.74 7.73
C THR A 180 -4.79 12.56 6.33
N LEU A 181 -4.51 11.31 5.98
CA LEU A 181 -4.01 10.89 4.68
C LEU A 181 -5.14 10.14 3.99
N ARG A 182 -5.47 10.49 2.75
CA ARG A 182 -6.45 9.77 1.95
C ARG A 182 -6.02 9.73 0.50
N ALA A 183 -5.96 8.55 -0.07
CA ALA A 183 -5.82 8.35 -1.51
C ALA A 183 -6.69 7.18 -1.98
N GLU A 184 -7.22 7.29 -3.19
CA GLU A 184 -8.01 6.26 -3.85
C GLU A 184 -7.43 6.02 -5.25
N VAL A 185 -7.19 4.77 -5.58
CA VAL A 185 -6.63 4.34 -6.86
C VAL A 185 -7.43 3.15 -7.37
N SER A 186 -7.56 3.03 -8.70
CA SER A 186 -8.22 1.87 -9.31
C SER A 186 -7.22 1.04 -10.10
N TYR A 187 -7.10 -0.24 -9.76
CA TYR A 187 -6.30 -1.23 -10.48
C TYR A 187 -6.83 -2.64 -10.25
N ALA A 188 -6.63 -3.50 -11.25
CA ALA A 188 -7.18 -4.84 -11.32
C ALA A 188 -6.91 -5.67 -10.06
N ASP A 189 -7.94 -6.34 -9.55
CA ASP A 189 -7.82 -7.28 -8.43
C ASP A 189 -6.93 -8.49 -8.82
N PRO A 190 -5.80 -8.72 -8.13
CA PRO A 190 -4.93 -9.86 -8.42
C PRO A 190 -5.62 -11.22 -8.25
N ASN A 191 -6.66 -11.33 -7.41
CA ASN A 191 -7.35 -12.59 -7.14
C ASN A 191 -8.27 -13.01 -8.29
N THR A 192 -8.85 -12.07 -9.05
CA THR A 192 -9.72 -12.38 -10.19
C THR A 192 -8.99 -13.16 -11.28
N ARG A 193 -7.69 -12.89 -11.47
CA ARG A 193 -6.83 -13.64 -12.39
C ARG A 193 -6.68 -15.10 -11.97
N SER A 194 -6.60 -15.38 -10.67
CA SER A 194 -6.49 -16.74 -10.15
C SER A 194 -7.79 -17.53 -10.35
N PHE A 195 -8.95 -16.89 -10.16
CA PHE A 195 -10.25 -17.53 -10.29
C PHE A 195 -10.50 -18.03 -11.71
N ALA A 196 -10.22 -17.22 -12.74
CA ALA A 196 -10.40 -17.63 -14.13
C ALA A 196 -9.55 -18.87 -14.50
N GLY A 197 -8.31 -18.93 -14.00
CA GLY A 197 -7.43 -20.09 -14.17
C GLY A 197 -7.98 -21.35 -13.51
N TRP A 198 -8.36 -21.27 -12.23
CA TRP A 198 -8.93 -22.40 -11.50
C TRP A 198 -10.29 -22.84 -12.05
N ALA A 199 -11.16 -21.90 -12.43
CA ALA A 199 -12.45 -22.20 -13.06
C ALA A 199 -12.27 -22.94 -14.38
N GLY A 200 -11.27 -22.56 -15.19
CA GLY A 200 -10.91 -23.28 -16.42
C GLY A 200 -10.44 -24.71 -16.14
N ILE A 201 -9.57 -24.90 -15.13
CA ILE A 201 -9.09 -26.23 -14.73
C ILE A 201 -10.25 -27.11 -14.25
N VAL A 202 -11.06 -26.61 -13.32
CA VAL A 202 -12.22 -27.34 -12.77
C VAL A 202 -13.26 -27.63 -13.86
N GLY A 203 -13.53 -26.66 -14.73
CA GLY A 203 -14.41 -26.84 -15.88
C GLY A 203 -13.90 -27.91 -16.83
N GLY A 204 -12.61 -27.89 -17.14
CA GLY A 204 -11.96 -28.91 -17.97
C GLY A 204 -12.03 -30.31 -17.37
N ILE A 205 -11.71 -30.46 -16.08
CA ILE A 205 -11.82 -31.73 -15.36
C ILE A 205 -13.28 -32.23 -15.36
N THR A 206 -14.24 -31.34 -15.09
CA THR A 206 -15.66 -31.71 -15.07
C THR A 206 -16.15 -32.17 -16.44
N LEU A 207 -15.75 -31.48 -17.51
CA LEU A 207 -16.07 -31.88 -18.89
C LEU A 207 -15.41 -33.20 -19.27
N ALA A 208 -14.17 -33.43 -18.85
CA ALA A 208 -13.48 -34.69 -19.10
C ALA A 208 -14.19 -35.86 -18.40
N VAL A 209 -14.58 -35.70 -17.13
CA VAL A 209 -15.36 -36.71 -16.39
C VAL A 209 -16.72 -36.94 -17.06
N ALA A 210 -17.42 -35.88 -17.43
CA ALA A 210 -18.70 -35.99 -18.12
C ALA A 210 -18.58 -36.74 -19.46
N ALA A 211 -17.50 -36.49 -20.22
CA ALA A 211 -17.21 -37.19 -21.47
C ALA A 211 -16.93 -38.68 -21.23
N VAL A 212 -16.17 -39.04 -20.18
CA VAL A 212 -15.93 -40.44 -19.80
C VAL A 212 -17.25 -41.13 -19.43
N VAL A 213 -18.07 -40.50 -18.59
CA VAL A 213 -19.39 -41.05 -18.21
C VAL A 213 -20.29 -41.22 -19.42
N ALA A 214 -20.33 -40.23 -20.33
CA ALA A 214 -21.10 -40.32 -21.56
C ALA A 214 -20.60 -41.44 -22.49
N ALA A 215 -19.28 -41.63 -22.61
CA ALA A 215 -18.69 -42.70 -23.39
C ALA A 215 -19.05 -44.08 -22.83
N VAL A 216 -18.90 -44.27 -21.52
CA VAL A 216 -19.30 -45.51 -20.83
C VAL A 216 -20.80 -45.77 -21.02
N ALA A 217 -21.65 -44.77 -20.80
CA ALA A 217 -23.09 -44.89 -20.98
C ALA A 217 -23.49 -45.21 -22.43
N TYR A 218 -22.74 -44.71 -23.42
CA TYR A 218 -22.96 -45.02 -24.83
C TYR A 218 -22.57 -46.46 -25.17
N MET A 219 -21.46 -46.95 -24.61
CA MET A 219 -20.97 -48.32 -24.80
C MET A 219 -21.88 -49.36 -24.12
N ASP A 220 -22.35 -49.08 -22.90
CA ASP A 220 -23.26 -49.95 -22.14
C ASP A 220 -24.73 -49.80 -22.55
N ARG A 221 -25.01 -49.02 -23.60
CA ARG A 221 -26.38 -48.85 -24.10
C ARG A 221 -26.87 -50.17 -24.71
N ASN A 222 -27.59 -50.96 -23.93
CA ASN A 222 -28.45 -52.01 -24.47
C ASN A 222 -29.51 -51.37 -25.39
N PRO A 223 -29.53 -51.63 -26.71
CA PRO A 223 -30.69 -51.29 -27.50
C PRO A 223 -31.87 -52.04 -26.90
N ALA A 224 -32.92 -51.32 -26.49
CA ALA A 224 -34.13 -51.96 -26.00
C ALA A 224 -34.60 -52.97 -27.07
N PRO A 225 -34.88 -54.24 -26.73
CA PRO A 225 -35.52 -55.13 -27.68
C PRO A 225 -36.80 -54.45 -28.13
N ALA A 226 -37.11 -54.54 -29.43
CA ALA A 226 -38.39 -54.07 -29.95
C ALA A 226 -39.50 -54.81 -29.20
N GLN A 227 -39.99 -54.24 -28.11
CA GLN A 227 -41.19 -54.72 -27.45
C GLN A 227 -42.29 -54.48 -28.46
N GLY A 228 -42.74 -55.56 -29.09
CA GLY A 228 -43.96 -55.57 -29.86
C GLY A 228 -45.07 -55.07 -28.94
N TYR A 229 -45.43 -53.81 -29.08
CA TYR A 229 -46.59 -53.26 -28.41
C TYR A 229 -47.77 -54.17 -28.75
N PRO A 230 -48.48 -54.75 -27.77
CA PRO A 230 -49.75 -55.38 -28.09
C PRO A 230 -50.62 -54.30 -28.71
N ARG A 231 -51.09 -54.52 -29.95
CA ARG A 231 -52.12 -53.67 -30.55
C ARG A 231 -53.34 -53.74 -29.64
N VAL A 232 -53.48 -52.78 -28.73
CA VAL A 232 -54.74 -52.53 -28.05
C VAL A 232 -55.67 -51.98 -29.13
N ARG A 233 -56.45 -52.87 -29.74
CA ARG A 233 -57.49 -52.51 -30.69
C ARG A 233 -58.61 -51.83 -29.91
N LEU A 234 -58.48 -50.52 -29.68
CA LEU A 234 -59.55 -49.68 -29.16
C LEU A 234 -60.71 -49.71 -30.17
N SER A 235 -61.69 -50.56 -29.88
CA SER A 235 -62.95 -50.67 -30.61
C SER A 235 -63.85 -49.51 -30.17
N LEU A 236 -63.74 -48.38 -30.87
CA LEU A 236 -64.66 -47.23 -30.74
C LEU A 236 -66.14 -47.64 -30.85
N SER A 237 -66.44 -48.71 -31.59
CA SER A 237 -67.80 -49.25 -31.76
C SER A 237 -68.41 -49.91 -30.51
N ARG A 238 -67.62 -50.23 -29.48
CA ARG A 238 -68.16 -50.64 -28.17
C ARG A 238 -68.55 -49.44 -27.33
N TRP A 239 -67.72 -48.40 -27.31
CA TRP A 239 -67.96 -47.19 -26.53
C TRP A 239 -69.23 -46.44 -26.99
N TRP A 240 -69.51 -46.41 -28.30
CA TRP A 240 -70.73 -45.81 -28.82
C TRP A 240 -72.03 -46.57 -28.50
N ARG A 241 -71.97 -47.90 -28.33
CA ARG A 241 -73.15 -48.72 -27.97
C ARG A 241 -73.56 -48.58 -26.49
N GLU A 242 -72.60 -48.29 -25.62
CA GLU A 242 -72.86 -48.05 -24.20
C GLU A 242 -73.60 -46.71 -23.98
N ARG A 243 -73.34 -45.71 -24.85
CA ARG A 243 -73.89 -44.36 -24.73
C ARG A 243 -75.30 -44.21 -25.29
N SER A 244 -75.73 -45.10 -26.18
CA SER A 244 -77.05 -45.07 -26.81
C SER A 244 -78.13 -45.87 -26.04
N ARG A 245 -77.83 -46.32 -24.82
CA ARG A 245 -78.76 -47.06 -23.94
C ARG A 245 -79.04 -46.35 -22.62
N ARG A 246 -78.70 -45.06 -22.51
CA ARG A 246 -79.12 -44.19 -21.41
C ARG A 246 -79.97 -43.06 -21.94
#